data_AF-A0A2U1PVH5-F1
#
_entry.id   AF-A0A2U1PVH5-F1
#
_cell.length_a   1.000
_cell.length_b   1.000
_cell.length_c   1.000
_cell.angle_alpha   90.00
_cell.angle_beta   90.00
_cell.angle_gamma   90.00
#
_symmetry.space_group_name_H-M   'P 1'
#
loop_
_entity.id
_entity.type
_entity.pdbx_description
1 polymer ?
#
loop_
_entity_poly.entity_id
_entity_poly.type
_entity_poly.pdbx_seq_one_letter_code
_entity_poly.pdbx_strand_id
1 'polypeptide(L)'
;MFYEEARGLDAGPRLVQKLIGFGDCRTSNIVAKIAEEEVAHVAVGVYWFAAVCQKMVRSPCPTFRDLLIEYNVEVKGPFNYTAREEAGLPRDW
;
A
#
# COMPACT_ATOMS: atom_id res chain seq x y z
N MET A 1 3.17 -8.37 -5.37
CA MET A 1 2.55 -7.33 -6.20
C MET A 1 1.86 -6.28 -5.34
N PHE A 2 0.65 -6.50 -4.79
CA PHE A 2 -0.06 -5.44 -4.03
C PHE A 2 0.67 -4.93 -2.76
N TYR A 3 1.51 -5.76 -2.15
CA TYR A 3 2.37 -5.32 -1.03
C TYR A 3 3.37 -4.25 -1.45
N GLU A 4 3.99 -4.37 -2.63
CA GLU A 4 4.97 -3.40 -3.12
C GLU A 4 4.29 -2.07 -3.49
N GLU A 5 3.06 -2.15 -4.01
CA GLU A 5 2.20 -1.00 -4.29
C GLU A 5 1.80 -0.28 -2.99
N ALA A 6 1.49 -1.02 -1.92
CA ALA A 6 1.23 -0.44 -0.59
C ALA A 6 2.45 0.31 -0.02
N ARG A 7 3.69 -0.02 -0.44
CA ARG A 7 4.87 0.78 -0.10
C ARG A 7 4.94 2.08 -0.90
N GLY A 8 4.46 2.08 -2.15
CA GLY A 8 4.31 3.27 -2.97
C GLY A 8 3.38 4.30 -2.31
N LEU A 9 2.27 3.81 -1.77
CA LEU A 9 1.29 4.56 -0.98
C LEU A 9 1.89 5.25 0.26
N ASP A 10 2.84 4.58 0.94
CA ASP A 10 3.52 5.09 2.12
C ASP A 10 4.65 6.10 1.77
N ALA A 11 5.30 5.90 0.62
CA ALA A 11 6.42 6.72 0.17
C ALA A 11 6.00 8.00 -0.57
N GLY A 12 4.86 7.96 -1.29
CA GLY A 12 4.35 9.04 -2.12
C GLY A 12 4.26 10.39 -1.40
N PRO A 13 3.51 10.50 -0.28
CA PRO A 13 3.37 11.76 0.44
C PRO A 13 4.69 12.35 0.93
N ARG A 14 5.65 11.50 1.33
CA ARG A 14 6.97 11.94 1.79
C ARG A 14 7.79 12.53 0.65
N LEU A 15 7.72 11.93 -0.53
CA LEU A 15 8.40 12.43 -1.73
C LEU A 15 7.79 13.75 -2.20
N VAL A 16 6.46 13.87 -2.18
CA VAL A 16 5.74 15.12 -2.49
C VAL A 16 6.20 16.26 -1.57
N GLN A 17 6.20 16.04 -0.25
CA GLN A 17 6.64 17.04 0.72
C GLN A 17 8.10 17.48 0.50
N LYS A 18 8.97 16.51 0.17
CA LYS A 18 10.38 16.79 -0.12
C LYS A 18 10.53 17.66 -1.38
N LEU A 19 9.77 17.38 -2.44
CA LEU A 19 9.82 18.14 -3.69
C LEU A 19 9.27 19.56 -3.54
N ILE A 20 8.19 19.73 -2.78
CA ILE A 20 7.65 21.05 -2.42
C ILE A 20 8.71 21.86 -1.67
N GLY A 21 9.43 21.24 -0.71
CA GLY A 21 10.51 21.88 0.03
C GLY A 21 11.68 22.36 -0.85
N PHE A 22 11.89 21.74 -2.01
CA PHE A 22 12.87 22.18 -3.01
C PHE A 22 12.33 23.21 -4.02
N GLY A 23 11.05 23.59 -3.92
CA GLY A 23 10.39 24.52 -4.84
C GLY A 23 9.95 23.90 -6.16
N ASP A 24 10.03 22.57 -6.31
CA ASP A 24 9.58 21.86 -7.52
C ASP A 24 8.11 21.43 -7.42
N CYS A 25 7.24 22.43 -7.52
CA CYS A 25 5.79 22.23 -7.47
C CYS A 25 5.23 21.43 -8.65
N ARG A 26 5.94 21.39 -9.78
CA ARG A 26 5.50 20.66 -10.98
C ARG A 26 5.68 19.16 -10.78
N THR A 27 6.86 18.75 -10.35
CA THR A 27 7.15 17.33 -10.10
C THR A 27 6.37 16.83 -8.89
N SER A 28 6.17 17.66 -7.85
CA SER A 28 5.36 17.26 -6.69
C SER A 28 3.93 16.90 -7.07
N ASN A 29 3.31 17.66 -7.99
CA ASN A 29 1.95 17.37 -8.46
C ASN A 29 1.86 16.06 -9.26
N ILE A 30 2.88 15.75 -10.06
CA ILE A 30 2.94 14.48 -10.80
C ILE A 30 3.06 13.31 -9.83
N VAL A 31 3.96 13.41 -8.84
CA VAL A 31 4.15 12.36 -7.83
C VAL A 31 2.90 12.17 -6.97
N ALA A 32 2.20 13.25 -6.62
CA ALA A 32 0.95 13.17 -5.89
C ALA A 32 -0.11 12.37 -6.66
N LYS A 33 -0.27 12.65 -7.96
CA LYS A 33 -1.21 11.92 -8.80
C LYS A 33 -0.86 10.43 -8.95
N ILE A 34 0.43 10.11 -9.09
CA ILE A 34 0.89 8.70 -9.12
C ILE A 34 0.55 8.01 -7.80
N ALA A 35 0.78 8.68 -6.67
CA ALA A 35 0.46 8.10 -5.35
C ALA A 35 -1.04 7.86 -5.15
N GLU A 36 -1.92 8.67 -5.75
CA GLU A 36 -3.37 8.43 -5.77
C GLU A 36 -3.75 7.21 -6.59
N GLU A 37 -3.11 6.98 -7.75
CA GLU A 37 -3.36 5.80 -8.59
C GLU A 37 -2.99 4.49 -7.88
N GLU A 38 -1.94 4.50 -7.04
CA GLU A 38 -1.54 3.34 -6.24
C GLU A 38 -2.61 2.90 -5.22
N VAL A 39 -3.50 3.79 -4.76
CA VAL A 39 -4.62 3.42 -3.86
C VAL A 39 -5.52 2.40 -4.56
N ALA A 40 -5.87 2.66 -5.81
CA ALA A 40 -6.74 1.79 -6.60
C ALA A 40 -6.07 0.45 -6.91
N HIS A 41 -4.76 0.46 -7.18
CA HIS A 41 -3.98 -0.77 -7.42
C HIS A 41 -3.97 -1.66 -6.17
N VAL A 42 -3.65 -1.08 -5.00
CA VAL A 42 -3.68 -1.80 -3.72
C VAL A 42 -5.07 -2.34 -3.42
N ALA A 43 -6.13 -1.56 -3.68
CA ALA A 43 -7.51 -1.98 -3.46
C ALA A 43 -7.89 -3.23 -4.27
N VAL A 44 -7.53 -3.25 -5.56
CA VAL A 44 -7.73 -4.40 -6.43
C VAL A 44 -6.93 -5.61 -5.93
N GLY A 45 -5.69 -5.39 -5.49
CA GLY A 45 -4.85 -6.43 -4.91
C GLY A 45 -5.44 -7.06 -3.64
N VAL A 46 -5.90 -6.23 -2.71
CA VAL A 46 -6.55 -6.67 -1.47
C VAL A 46 -7.84 -7.42 -1.76
N TYR A 47 -8.65 -6.93 -2.70
CA TYR A 47 -9.88 -7.61 -3.13
C TYR A 47 -9.61 -9.03 -3.64
N TRP A 48 -8.66 -9.18 -4.57
CA TRP A 48 -8.30 -10.49 -5.11
C TRP A 48 -7.70 -11.41 -4.05
N PHE A 49 -6.84 -10.87 -3.19
CA PHE A 49 -6.25 -11.64 -2.09
C PHE A 49 -7.32 -12.17 -1.12
N ALA A 50 -8.27 -11.31 -0.73
CA ALA A 50 -9.39 -11.71 0.12
C ALA A 50 -10.27 -12.77 -0.57
N ALA A 51 -10.56 -12.63 -1.86
CA ALA A 51 -11.32 -13.59 -2.64
C ALA A 51 -10.62 -14.96 -2.73
N VAL A 52 -9.29 -14.98 -2.90
CA VAL A 52 -8.51 -16.23 -2.89
C VAL A 52 -8.49 -16.86 -1.50
N CYS A 53 -8.30 -16.07 -0.44
CA CYS A 53 -8.35 -16.57 0.93
C CYS A 53 -9.71 -17.23 1.25
N GLN A 54 -10.81 -16.60 0.84
CA GLN A 54 -12.15 -17.17 0.98
C GLN A 54 -12.30 -18.51 0.24
N LYS A 55 -11.82 -18.61 -1.00
CA LYS A 55 -11.83 -19.88 -1.76
C LYS A 55 -11.00 -20.97 -1.09
N MET A 56 -9.93 -20.60 -0.39
CA MET A 56 -9.08 -21.52 0.35
C MET A 56 -9.55 -21.77 1.79
N VAL A 57 -10.68 -21.18 2.21
CA VAL A 57 -11.21 -21.26 3.58
C VAL A 57 -10.17 -20.79 4.62
N ARG A 58 -9.40 -19.74 4.27
CA ARG A 58 -8.41 -19.12 5.13
C ARG A 58 -8.80 -17.69 5.48
N SER A 59 -8.36 -17.24 6.66
CA SER A 59 -8.52 -15.84 7.04
C SER A 59 -7.42 -14.99 6.37
N PRO A 60 -7.75 -13.86 5.71
CA PRO A 60 -6.79 -13.05 4.95
C PRO A 60 -5.64 -12.50 5.80
N CYS A 61 -5.94 -11.95 6.97
CA CYS A 61 -4.95 -11.31 7.86
C CYS A 61 -3.82 -12.25 8.32
N PRO A 62 -4.09 -13.44 8.89
CA PRO A 62 -3.03 -14.39 9.25
C PRO A 62 -2.33 -14.95 8.00
N THR A 63 -3.06 -15.22 6.92
CA THR A 63 -2.45 -15.70 5.66
C THR A 63 -1.46 -14.68 5.10
N PHE A 64 -1.78 -13.40 5.19
CA PHE A 64 -0.89 -12.33 4.76
C PHE A 64 0.40 -12.29 5.61
N ARG A 65 0.26 -12.39 6.95
CA ARG A 65 1.41 -12.46 7.86
C ARG A 65 2.28 -13.69 7.60
N ASP A 66 1.66 -14.85 7.37
CA ASP A 66 2.38 -16.08 7.04
C ASP A 66 3.18 -15.92 5.74
N LEU A 67 2.59 -15.29 4.71
CA LEU A 67 3.27 -15.00 3.45
C LEU A 67 4.42 -14.01 3.63
N LEU A 68 4.26 -12.98 4.46
CA LEU A 68 5.36 -12.04 4.76
C LEU A 68 6.55 -12.76 5.40
N ILE A 69 6.29 -13.72 6.30
CA ILE A 69 7.33 -14.55 6.92
C ILE A 69 7.95 -15.49 5.89
N GLU A 70 7.14 -16.19 5.11
CA GLU A 70 7.58 -17.16 4.09
C GLU A 70 8.52 -16.51 3.06
N TYR A 71 8.18 -15.30 2.61
CA TYR A 71 8.98 -14.54 1.66
C TYR A 71 10.02 -13.61 2.31
N ASN A 72 10.17 -13.67 3.64
CA ASN A 72 11.11 -12.86 4.42
C ASN A 72 11.00 -11.35 4.10
N VAL A 73 9.77 -10.87 4.03
CA VAL A 73 9.41 -9.49 3.71
C VAL A 73 9.16 -8.71 5.00
N GLU A 74 10.00 -7.71 5.27
CA GLU A 74 9.80 -6.79 6.39
C GLU A 74 8.92 -5.59 6.00
N VAL A 75 7.84 -5.38 6.75
CA VAL A 75 6.96 -4.22 6.59
C VAL A 75 7.51 -3.07 7.45
N LYS A 76 8.17 -2.11 6.81
CA LYS A 76 8.77 -0.94 7.49
C LYS A 76 7.91 0.31 7.29
N GLY A 77 7.50 0.91 8.41
CA GLY A 77 6.80 2.19 8.43
C GLY A 77 7.70 3.38 8.07
N PRO A 78 7.15 4.60 8.03
CA PRO A 78 5.81 4.99 8.48
C PRO A 78 4.71 4.61 7.48
N PHE A 79 3.57 4.14 7.99
CA PHE A 79 2.42 3.72 7.17
C PHE A 79 1.42 4.85 6.98
N ASN A 80 0.90 4.99 5.76
CA ASN A 80 -0.21 5.87 5.44
C ASN A 80 -1.54 5.14 5.72
N TYR A 81 -1.94 5.11 6.99
CA TYR A 81 -3.13 4.39 7.42
C TYR A 81 -4.42 4.87 6.75
N THR A 82 -4.54 6.16 6.44
CA THR A 82 -5.71 6.71 5.73
C THR A 82 -5.83 6.10 4.34
N ALA A 83 -4.76 6.13 3.55
CA ALA A 83 -4.79 5.58 2.21
C ALA A 83 -4.88 4.04 2.21
N ARG A 84 -4.35 3.38 3.24
CA ARG A 84 -4.48 1.92 3.42
C ARG A 84 -5.92 1.53 3.73
N GLU A 85 -6.60 2.27 4.60
CA GLU A 85 -8.03 2.07 4.88
C GLU A 85 -8.88 2.32 3.63
N GLU A 86 -8.58 3.35 2.84
CA GLU A 86 -9.23 3.60 1.54
C GLU A 86 -9.04 2.45 0.56
N ALA A 87 -7.84 1.85 0.55
CA ALA A 87 -7.55 0.66 -0.24
C ALA A 87 -8.13 -0.64 0.35
N GLY A 88 -8.85 -0.58 1.48
CA GLY A 88 -9.44 -1.74 2.14
C GLY A 88 -8.45 -2.63 2.88
N LEU A 89 -7.22 -2.14 3.14
CA LEU A 89 -6.20 -2.83 3.93
C LEU A 89 -6.36 -2.47 5.42
N PRO A 90 -6.81 -3.40 6.28
CA PRO A 90 -6.95 -3.15 7.71
C PRO A 90 -5.61 -2.90 8.38
N ARG A 91 -5.62 -2.18 9.51
CA ARG A 91 -4.41 -1.88 10.30
C ARG A 91 -3.72 -3.11 10.88
N ASP A 92 -4.46 -4.21 11.02
CA ASP A 92 -3.99 -5.45 11.64
C ASP A 92 -3.21 -6.37 10.67
N TRP A 93 -3.03 -5.94 9.42
CA TRP A 93 -2.30 -6.67 8.37
C TRP A 93 -0.81 -6.34 8.37
#